data_AF-A0AAD7G1W4-F1
#
_entry.id   AF-A0AAD7G1W4-F1
#
_cell.length_a   1.000
_cell.length_b   1.000
_cell.length_c   1.000
_cell.angle_alpha   90.00
_cell.angle_beta   90.00
_cell.angle_gamma   90.00
#
_symmetry.space_group_name_H-M   'P 1'
#
loop_
_entity.id
_entity.type
_entity.pdbx_description
1 polymer ?
#
loop_
_entity_poly.entity_id
_entity_poly.type
_entity_poly.pdbx_seq_one_letter_code
_entity_poly.pdbx_strand_id
1 'polypeptide(L)'
;MLPDEIVSEILSPALKVPDDLFFDTSETSPFANFTPSTSAYLLVCKDWLRVATPLLYSVVVLRSKAQAMALASVLKANPEFGRFIKKLRVEGGYGPSMHAILKSAPNITDLFLSL
;
A
#
# COMPACT_ATOMS: atom_id res chain seq x y z
N MET A 1 3.35 -17.16 -22.47
CA MET A 1 3.06 -16.14 -21.44
C MET A 1 2.64 -16.87 -20.18
N LEU A 2 3.09 -16.42 -19.00
CA LEU A 2 2.65 -17.02 -17.74
C LEU A 2 1.21 -16.59 -17.44
N PRO A 3 0.37 -17.47 -16.85
CA PRO A 3 -0.93 -17.07 -16.32
C PRO A 3 -0.79 -16.00 -15.22
N ASP A 4 -1.79 -15.14 -15.09
CA ASP A 4 -1.79 -14.05 -14.11
C ASP A 4 -1.70 -14.56 -12.67
N GLU A 5 -2.29 -15.73 -12.39
CA GLU A 5 -2.24 -16.39 -11.08
C GLU A 5 -0.80 -16.73 -10.70
N ILE A 6 -0.02 -17.23 -11.67
CA ILE A 6 1.38 -17.59 -11.44
C ILE A 6 2.22 -16.33 -11.21
N VAL A 7 1.99 -15.25 -11.96
CA VAL A 7 2.65 -13.97 -11.72
C VAL A 7 2.28 -13.42 -10.33
N SER A 8 1.01 -13.52 -9.94
CA SER A 8 0.53 -13.10 -8.62
C SER A 8 1.19 -13.88 -7.49
N GLU A 9 1.32 -15.20 -7.61
CA GLU A 9 1.99 -16.04 -6.61
C GLU A 9 3.48 -15.74 -6.51
N ILE A 10 4.16 -15.50 -7.64
CA ILE A 10 5.58 -15.13 -7.66
C ILE A 10 5.81 -13.78 -6.96
N LEU A 11 4.92 -12.81 -7.18
CA LEU A 11 5.08 -11.45 -6.66
C LEU A 11 4.57 -11.28 -5.23
N SER A 12 3.65 -12.15 -4.79
CA SER A 12 2.99 -12.08 -3.49
C SER A 12 3.97 -11.95 -2.31
N PRO A 13 5.04 -12.76 -2.19
CA PRO A 13 5.98 -12.67 -1.07
C PRO A 13 6.71 -11.31 -0.98
N ALA A 14 6.89 -10.64 -2.12
CA ALA A 14 7.61 -9.36 -2.18
C ALA A 14 6.69 -8.13 -2.01
N LEU A 15 5.38 -8.29 -2.26
CA LEU A 15 4.40 -7.19 -2.26
C LEU A 15 3.42 -7.22 -1.09
N LYS A 16 3.21 -8.38 -0.46
CA LYS A 16 2.29 -8.50 0.67
C LYS A 16 2.96 -8.11 1.97
N VAL A 17 2.20 -7.44 2.83
CA VAL A 17 2.55 -7.19 4.21
C VAL A 17 1.83 -8.23 5.08
N PRO A 18 2.56 -9.06 5.85
CA PRO A 18 1.97 -9.99 6.81
C PRO A 18 1.10 -9.28 7.87
N ASP A 19 0.04 -9.96 8.31
CA ASP A 19 -0.95 -9.39 9.23
C ASP A 19 -0.37 -9.12 10.62
N ASP A 20 0.52 -9.99 11.10
CA ASP A 20 1.27 -9.82 12.34
C ASP A 20 2.12 -8.55 12.31
N LEU A 21 2.78 -8.24 11.18
CA LEU A 21 3.50 -6.99 11.01
C LEU A 21 2.56 -5.78 10.86
N PHE A 22 1.43 -5.95 10.18
CA PHE A 22 0.46 -4.85 9.99
C PHE A 22 -0.17 -4.40 11.32
N PHE A 23 -0.48 -5.35 12.22
CA PHE A 23 -1.09 -5.06 13.52
C PHE A 23 -0.09 -4.95 14.67
N ASP A 24 1.21 -4.98 14.39
CA ASP A 24 2.25 -4.86 15.42
C ASP A 24 2.13 -3.53 16.19
N THR A 25 2.15 -3.64 17.52
CA THR A 25 2.04 -2.53 18.48
C THR A 25 3.33 -2.32 19.28
N SER A 26 4.45 -2.89 18.83
CA SER A 26 5.75 -2.73 19.48
C SER A 26 6.17 -1.24 19.50
N GLU A 27 6.98 -0.84 20.48
CA GLU A 27 7.45 0.55 20.60
C GLU A 27 8.16 1.05 19.32
N THR A 28 8.87 0.15 18.64
CA THR A 28 9.48 0.43 17.33
C THR A 28 8.66 -0.27 16.25
N SER A 29 8.12 0.52 15.32
CA SER A 29 7.36 -0.01 14.18
C SER A 29 8.21 -1.01 13.36
N PRO A 30 7.65 -2.16 12.93
CA PRO A 30 8.37 -3.10 12.07
C PRO A 30 8.66 -2.48 10.69
N PHE A 31 7.94 -1.42 10.34
CA PHE A 31 8.16 -0.68 9.11
C PHE A 31 9.25 0.38 9.27
N ALA A 32 9.74 0.70 10.47
CA ALA A 32 10.72 1.76 10.74
C ALA A 32 11.97 1.66 9.83
N ASN A 33 12.44 0.43 9.60
CA ASN A 33 13.66 0.15 8.85
C ASN A 33 13.52 0.41 7.34
N PHE A 34 14.65 0.68 6.69
CA PHE A 34 14.71 0.82 5.24
C PHE A 34 14.47 -0.53 4.58
N THR A 35 13.53 -0.57 3.65
CA THR A 35 13.31 -1.68 2.73
C THR A 35 13.43 -1.18 1.29
N PRO A 36 13.98 -1.99 0.37
CA PRO A 36 14.00 -1.65 -1.05
C PRO A 36 12.60 -1.36 -1.58
N SER A 37 12.50 -0.40 -2.51
CA SER A 37 11.21 -0.08 -3.11
C SER A 37 10.68 -1.27 -3.91
N THR A 38 9.54 -1.78 -3.49
CA THR A 38 8.83 -2.86 -4.18
C THR A 38 8.24 -2.42 -5.53
N SER A 39 8.27 -1.11 -5.83
CA SER A 39 7.85 -0.58 -7.14
C SER A 39 8.72 -1.08 -8.30
N ALA A 40 9.95 -1.54 -8.05
CA ALA A 40 10.82 -2.09 -9.09
C ALA A 40 10.18 -3.29 -9.82
N TYR A 41 9.37 -4.09 -9.12
CA TYR A 41 8.68 -5.24 -9.72
C TYR A 41 7.62 -4.81 -10.76
N LEU A 42 7.08 -3.60 -10.67
CA LEU A 42 6.09 -3.09 -11.61
C LEU A 42 6.71 -2.69 -12.96
N LEU A 43 8.04 -2.57 -13.02
CA LEU A 43 8.75 -2.05 -14.20
C LEU A 43 9.31 -3.16 -15.11
N VAL A 44 9.11 -4.44 -14.77
CA VAL A 44 9.63 -5.58 -15.54
C VAL A 44 8.94 -5.69 -16.91
N CYS A 45 7.60 -5.72 -16.93
CA CYS A 45 6.79 -5.73 -18.15
C CYS A 45 5.35 -5.26 -17.85
N LYS A 46 4.55 -5.06 -18.91
CA LYS A 46 3.15 -4.60 -18.77
C LYS A 46 2.26 -5.58 -18.01
N ASP A 47 2.50 -6.89 -18.13
CA ASP A 47 1.74 -7.90 -17.40
C ASP A 47 2.06 -7.85 -15.91
N TRP A 48 3.34 -7.69 -15.56
CA TRP A 48 3.75 -7.53 -14.17
C TRP A 48 3.19 -6.25 -13.56
N LEU A 49 3.22 -5.13 -14.28
CA LEU A 49 2.56 -3.90 -13.85
C LEU A 49 1.09 -4.15 -13.53
N ARG A 50 0.35 -4.79 -14.44
CA ARG A 50 -1.09 -5.04 -14.31
C ARG A 50 -1.41 -5.96 -13.13
N VAL A 51 -0.66 -7.04 -12.93
CA VAL A 51 -0.88 -8.02 -11.85
C VAL A 51 -0.38 -7.51 -10.50
N ALA A 52 0.74 -6.78 -10.48
CA ALA A 52 1.36 -6.28 -9.25
C ALA A 52 0.63 -5.07 -8.66
N THR A 53 0.01 -4.22 -9.49
CA THR A 53 -0.67 -3.00 -9.02
C THR A 53 -1.68 -3.28 -7.90
N PRO A 54 -2.66 -4.19 -8.03
CA PRO A 54 -3.58 -4.46 -6.94
C PRO A 54 -2.90 -5.04 -5.69
N LEU A 55 -1.82 -5.82 -5.86
CA LEU A 55 -1.05 -6.37 -4.74
C LEU A 55 -0.31 -5.28 -3.98
N LEU A 56 0.36 -4.38 -4.70
CA LEU A 56 1.13 -3.27 -4.13
C LEU A 56 0.25 -2.30 -3.32
N TYR A 57 -0.95 -1.98 -3.84
CA TYR A 57 -1.87 -1.06 -3.17
C TYR A 57 -2.70 -1.73 -2.06
N SER A 58 -2.68 -3.07 -1.94
CA SER A 58 -3.54 -3.80 -0.99
C SER A 58 -3.32 -3.36 0.45
N VAL A 59 -2.07 -3.12 0.84
CA VAL A 59 -1.68 -2.63 2.16
C VAL A 59 -0.87 -1.35 2.02
N VAL A 60 -1.38 -0.27 2.61
CA VAL A 60 -0.73 1.04 2.62
C VAL A 60 -0.26 1.37 4.02
N VAL A 61 1.03 1.68 4.16
CA VAL A 61 1.64 2.13 5.43
C VAL A 61 2.15 3.56 5.26
N LEU A 62 1.59 4.50 6.02
CA LEU A 62 1.94 5.92 6.01
C LEU A 62 2.72 6.28 7.27
N ARG A 63 3.99 6.68 7.09
CA ARG A 63 4.94 7.05 8.17
C ARG A 63 5.50 8.46 8.03
N SER A 64 5.04 9.19 7.02
CA SER A 64 5.41 10.59 6.84
C SER A 64 4.32 11.38 6.12
N LYS A 65 4.33 12.70 6.35
CA LYS A 65 3.47 13.65 5.64
C LYS A 65 3.70 13.61 4.12
N ALA A 66 4.94 13.42 3.69
CA ALA A 66 5.30 13.32 2.28
C ALA A 66 4.62 12.12 1.60
N GLN A 67 4.61 10.95 2.25
CA GLN A 67 3.91 9.76 1.77
C GLN A 67 2.40 9.98 1.68
N ALA A 68 1.79 10.57 2.70
CA ALA A 68 0.35 10.85 2.70
C ALA A 68 -0.03 11.83 1.58
N MET A 69 0.75 12.89 1.35
CA MET A 69 0.52 13.83 0.26
C MET A 69 0.69 13.17 -1.13
N ALA A 70 1.75 12.38 -1.30
CA ALA A 70 2.01 11.67 -2.55
C ALA A 70 0.87 10.69 -2.87
N LEU A 71 0.43 9.89 -1.90
CA LEU A 71 -0.68 8.97 -2.08
C LEU A 71 -1.99 9.71 -2.40
N ALA A 72 -2.31 10.77 -1.67
CA ALA A 72 -3.49 11.59 -1.95
C ALA A 72 -3.48 12.15 -3.38
N SER A 73 -2.32 12.61 -3.86
CA SER A 73 -2.15 13.08 -5.25
C SER A 73 -2.37 11.96 -6.26
N VAL A 74 -1.79 10.78 -6.02
CA VAL A 74 -1.94 9.62 -6.91
C VAL A 74 -3.38 9.15 -6.97
N LEU A 75 -4.08 9.04 -5.84
CA LEU A 75 -5.49 8.63 -5.76
C LEU A 75 -6.44 9.66 -6.37
N LYS A 76 -6.07 10.94 -6.37
CA LYS A 76 -6.82 11.99 -7.06
C LYS A 76 -6.68 11.85 -8.58
N ALA A 77 -5.49 11.52 -9.07
CA ALA A 77 -5.23 11.35 -10.50
C ALA A 77 -5.73 9.99 -11.04
N ASN A 78 -5.72 8.94 -10.21
CA ASN A 78 -6.06 7.57 -10.57
C ASN A 78 -7.01 6.97 -9.50
N PRO A 79 -8.30 7.34 -9.49
CA PRO A 79 -9.25 6.93 -8.45
C PRO A 79 -9.43 5.42 -8.32
N GLU A 80 -9.18 4.65 -9.38
CA GLU A 80 -9.27 3.20 -9.40
C GLU A 80 -8.29 2.53 -8.44
N PHE A 81 -7.12 3.14 -8.19
CA PHE A 81 -6.13 2.57 -7.27
C PHE A 81 -6.62 2.56 -5.83
N GLY A 82 -7.49 3.49 -5.46
CA GLY A 82 -8.08 3.52 -4.13
C GLY A 82 -8.96 2.30 -3.85
N ARG A 83 -9.53 1.67 -4.88
CA ARG A 83 -10.34 0.45 -4.73
C ARG A 83 -9.51 -0.78 -4.35
N PHE A 84 -8.20 -0.75 -4.63
CA PHE A 84 -7.31 -1.84 -4.27
C PHE A 84 -6.86 -1.78 -2.81
N ILE A 85 -6.94 -0.62 -2.17
CA ILE A 85 -6.56 -0.44 -0.77
C ILE A 85 -7.55 -1.18 0.13
N LYS A 86 -7.05 -2.18 0.87
CA LYS A 86 -7.81 -2.96 1.86
C LYS A 86 -7.37 -2.66 3.28
N LYS A 87 -6.07 -2.49 3.48
CA LYS A 87 -5.50 -2.21 4.80
C LYS A 87 -4.75 -0.89 4.77
N LEU A 88 -5.05 -0.02 5.74
CA LEU A 88 -4.41 1.28 5.90
C LEU A 88 -3.81 1.40 7.30
N ARG A 89 -2.49 1.54 7.38
CA ARG A 89 -1.76 1.83 8.61
C ARG A 89 -1.25 3.26 8.58
N VAL A 90 -1.55 4.02 9.62
CA VAL A 90 -1.16 5.42 9.78
C VAL A 90 -0.37 5.57 11.07
N GLU A 91 0.89 5.93 10.95
CA GLU A 91 1.80 6.17 12.07
C GLU A 91 1.99 7.68 12.18
N GLY A 92 1.12 8.37 12.92
CA GLY A 92 1.07 9.82 13.07
C GLY A 92 -0.18 10.49 12.47
N GLY A 93 -0.20 11.82 12.47
CA GLY A 93 -1.33 12.63 11.97
C GLY A 93 -1.02 13.41 10.70
N TYR A 94 -1.74 13.15 9.60
CA TYR A 94 -1.49 13.78 8.28
C TYR A 94 -2.60 14.69 7.75
N GLY A 95 -3.60 15.01 8.57
CA GLY A 95 -4.59 16.06 8.29
C GLY A 95 -5.33 15.90 6.94
N PRO A 96 -5.42 16.95 6.09
CA PRO A 96 -6.23 16.93 4.86
C PRO A 96 -5.92 15.81 3.87
N SER A 97 -4.67 15.34 3.81
CA SER A 97 -4.29 14.22 2.95
C SER A 97 -5.02 12.93 3.34
N MET A 98 -5.24 12.71 4.65
CA MET A 98 -6.00 11.54 5.11
C MET A 98 -7.46 11.60 4.66
N HIS A 99 -8.08 12.78 4.70
CA HIS A 99 -9.45 12.94 4.21
C HIS A 99 -9.57 12.56 2.74
N ALA A 100 -8.62 13.00 1.89
CA ALA A 100 -8.59 12.64 0.49
C ALA A 100 -8.37 11.12 0.28
N ILE A 101 -7.45 10.51 1.02
CA ILE A 101 -7.16 9.07 0.94
C ILE A 101 -8.38 8.24 1.32
N LEU A 102 -8.98 8.51 2.49
CA LEU A 102 -10.14 7.78 3.00
C LEU A 102 -11.35 7.92 2.05
N LYS A 103 -11.56 9.10 1.47
CA LYS A 103 -12.63 9.31 0.48
C LYS A 103 -12.41 8.51 -0.81
N SER A 104 -11.16 8.36 -1.25
CA SER A 104 -10.81 7.63 -2.47
C SER A 104 -10.68 6.12 -2.27
N ALA A 105 -10.63 5.63 -1.04
CA ALA A 105 -10.39 4.22 -0.70
C ALA A 105 -11.60 3.56 0.00
N PRO A 106 -12.71 3.32 -0.73
CA PRO A 106 -13.96 2.84 -0.14
C PRO A 106 -13.90 1.38 0.37
N ASN A 107 -12.86 0.64 0.00
CA ASN A 107 -12.72 -0.78 0.29
C ASN A 107 -11.81 -1.09 1.48
N ILE A 108 -11.43 -0.07 2.26
CA ILE A 108 -10.64 -0.27 3.48
C ILE A 108 -11.47 -1.10 4.47
N THR A 109 -10.96 -2.27 4.83
CA THR A 109 -11.51 -3.17 5.84
C THR A 109 -10.75 -3.09 7.15
N ASP A 110 -9.45 -2.82 7.08
CA ASP A 110 -8.56 -2.81 8.24
C ASP A 110 -7.87 -1.45 8.35
N LEU A 111 -8.05 -0.79 9.50
CA LEU A 111 -7.43 0.50 9.81
C LEU A 111 -6.62 0.38 11.10
N PHE A 112 -5.34 0.71 11.01
CA PHE A 112 -4.45 0.82 12.17
C PHE A 112 -4.00 2.27 12.33
N LEU A 113 -4.15 2.82 13.53
CA LEU A 113 -3.74 4.18 13.89
C LEU A 113 -2.81 4.12 15.09
N SER A 114 -1.63 4.73 14.96
CA SER A 114 -0.69 4.97 16.06
C SER A 114 -0.26 6.44 16.04
N LEU A 115 0.09 6.96 17.22
CA LEU A 115 0.45 8.37 17.42
C LEU A 115 1.95 8.53 17.64
#